data_AF-A0AAN7X9N5-F1
#
_entry.id   AF-A0AAN7X9N5-F1
#
_cell.length_a   1.000
_cell.length_b   1.000
_cell.length_c   1.000
_cell.angle_alpha   90.00
_cell.angle_beta   90.00
_cell.angle_gamma   90.00
#
_symmetry.space_group_name_H-M   'P 1'
#
loop_
_entity.id
_entity.type
_entity.pdbx_description
1 polymer ?
#
loop_
_entity_poly.entity_id
_entity_poly.type
_entity_poly.pdbx_seq_one_letter_code
_entity_poly.pdbx_strand_id
1 'polypeptide(L)'
;MRHYKHGRCDPTYSLTMHSHKLVNALASCIGSNNMIIYTADLLRLFHVAFLEHRSLIRNTKSGHGVGPHLAALRRSLPSDNPLKKYLDPFGCPSVYLTGTDMMEGVECGVGNVYAQDQLAVTYLGKKDKVRIVLNGKGSFALTLEKLQASLKTNLKLVMLLAVRYAIACQMGAIERPLNQGQPEKMNGETKHYQESPNNGNATVVNTSGTVTDYTLVIHGGAGEEMMLNTEVIGVVEFALQTALTLGSQVLQQGGSSLDAVQKSVEALEDCFLFNAGKGSVFNQDGKNEMEATIVDGNAMRSGSVACVQNVKNPIKAARCVMEKSSHSLIVGDGAEEFLQGLEEKKNPVGPEYFYTDIRHKQLTAKLAAGNTSKNNHPQTVGAVALDRWKGLAAASSTGGVVGKLKGRVGDTAIVGAGIYADDKLAIACSGDGDVFLRHTIAQKIASLYHHTGL
;
A
#
# COMPACT_ATOMS: atom_id res chain seq x y z
N MET A 1 -16.25 -4.30 8.49
CA MET A 1 -15.04 -5.15 8.39
C MET A 1 -15.32 -6.40 9.20
N ARG A 2 -15.09 -7.61 8.67
CA ARG A 2 -15.36 -8.86 9.40
C ARG A 2 -14.15 -9.76 9.33
N HIS A 3 -13.74 -10.31 10.46
CA HIS A 3 -12.69 -11.32 10.51
C HIS A 3 -13.30 -12.66 10.11
N TYR A 4 -12.75 -13.28 9.07
CA TYR A 4 -12.95 -14.69 8.78
C TYR A 4 -11.74 -15.45 9.31
N LYS A 5 -11.84 -16.02 10.52
CA LYS A 5 -10.80 -16.93 11.06
C LYS A 5 -11.52 -18.04 11.85
N HIS A 6 -11.33 -19.29 11.42
CA HIS A 6 -11.89 -20.50 12.04
C HIS A 6 -13.43 -20.62 12.00
N GLY A 7 -14.07 -20.27 10.87
CA GLY A 7 -15.51 -20.51 10.69
C GLY A 7 -16.44 -19.67 11.59
N ARG A 8 -15.90 -18.65 12.29
CA ARG A 8 -16.67 -17.72 13.12
C ARG A 8 -16.74 -16.36 12.44
N CYS A 9 -17.96 -15.87 12.24
CA CYS A 9 -18.23 -14.50 11.81
C CYS A 9 -18.74 -13.76 13.04
N ASP A 10 -17.93 -12.93 13.70
CA ASP A 10 -18.38 -12.19 14.88
C ASP A 10 -19.06 -10.87 14.47
N PRO A 11 -20.39 -10.73 14.62
CA PRO A 11 -21.10 -9.47 14.65
C PRO A 11 -20.50 -8.63 15.76
N THR A 12 -19.84 -7.57 15.33
CA THR A 12 -19.13 -6.68 16.22
C THR A 12 -19.76 -5.31 16.08
N TYR A 13 -20.40 -4.93 17.18
CA TYR A 13 -20.64 -3.58 17.68
C TYR A 13 -21.39 -2.64 16.73
N SER A 14 -22.69 -2.56 16.98
CA SER A 14 -23.49 -1.39 16.65
C SER A 14 -22.74 -0.13 17.10
N LEU A 15 -22.44 0.74 16.13
CA LEU A 15 -22.46 2.19 16.33
C LEU A 15 -21.31 2.76 17.19
N THR A 16 -20.07 2.36 16.95
CA THR A 16 -18.95 3.12 17.56
C THR A 16 -18.92 4.55 17.01
N MET A 17 -18.53 5.51 17.85
CA MET A 17 -18.53 6.94 17.46
C MET A 17 -17.70 7.17 16.19
N HIS A 18 -16.56 6.50 16.02
CA HIS A 18 -15.72 6.67 14.84
C HIS A 18 -16.29 5.98 13.60
N SER A 19 -16.93 4.81 13.75
CA SER A 19 -17.66 4.17 12.65
C SER A 19 -18.81 5.05 12.16
N HIS A 20 -19.53 5.72 13.07
CA HIS A 20 -20.55 6.71 12.71
C HIS A 20 -19.99 7.90 11.94
N LYS A 21 -18.91 8.50 12.44
CA LYS A 21 -18.24 9.62 11.77
C LYS A 21 -17.79 9.21 10.36
N LEU A 22 -17.23 8.01 10.20
CA LEU A 22 -16.84 7.48 8.90
C LEU A 22 -18.05 7.29 7.97
N VAL A 23 -19.12 6.64 8.43
CA VAL A 23 -20.32 6.40 7.61
C VAL A 23 -20.98 7.71 7.18
N ASN A 24 -21.08 8.69 8.09
CA ASN A 24 -21.61 10.00 7.77
C ASN A 24 -20.73 10.74 6.75
N ALA A 25 -19.40 10.67 6.91
CA ALA A 25 -18.46 11.26 5.96
C ALA A 25 -18.55 10.60 4.57
N LEU A 26 -18.70 9.27 4.50
CA LEU A 26 -18.87 8.54 3.24
C LEU A 26 -20.09 9.01 2.45
N ALA A 27 -21.20 9.31 3.13
CA ALA A 27 -22.40 9.84 2.49
C ALA A 27 -22.17 11.22 1.85
N SER A 28 -21.29 12.05 2.45
CA SER A 28 -20.91 13.36 1.92
C SER A 28 -19.84 13.33 0.82
N CYS A 29 -19.20 12.18 0.58
CA CYS A 29 -18.13 12.03 -0.42
C CYS A 29 -18.64 11.78 -1.85
N ILE A 30 -19.95 11.62 -2.04
CA ILE A 30 -20.57 11.41 -3.34
C ILE A 30 -20.93 12.79 -3.91
N GLY A 31 -20.14 13.27 -4.87
CA GLY A 31 -20.40 14.54 -5.55
C GLY A 31 -21.68 14.51 -6.40
N SER A 32 -22.11 15.67 -6.89
CA SER A 32 -23.32 15.84 -7.72
C SER A 32 -23.36 14.94 -8.97
N ASN A 33 -22.18 14.55 -9.46
CA ASN A 33 -22.03 13.69 -10.64
C ASN A 33 -21.83 12.20 -10.27
N ASN A 34 -22.14 11.81 -9.03
CA ASN A 34 -21.87 10.49 -8.46
C ASN A 34 -20.37 10.11 -8.41
N MET A 35 -19.50 11.11 -8.63
CA MET A 35 -18.05 10.99 -8.53
C MET A 35 -17.63 10.99 -7.06
N ILE A 36 -16.80 10.03 -6.69
CA ILE A 36 -16.38 9.82 -5.31
C ILE A 36 -15.08 10.56 -5.06
N ILE A 37 -15.08 11.48 -4.10
CA ILE A 37 -13.88 12.22 -3.69
C ILE A 37 -13.32 11.60 -2.41
N TYR A 38 -12.15 10.98 -2.53
CA TYR A 38 -11.41 10.43 -1.39
C TYR A 38 -10.46 11.49 -0.84
N THR A 39 -10.63 11.85 0.43
CA THR A 39 -9.77 12.82 1.12
C THR A 39 -8.85 12.15 2.14
N ALA A 40 -7.77 12.84 2.53
CA ALA A 40 -6.90 12.40 3.62
C ALA A 40 -7.68 12.22 4.94
N ASP A 41 -8.65 13.11 5.20
CA ASP A 41 -9.56 13.00 6.34
C ASP A 41 -10.42 11.74 6.31
N LEU A 42 -10.90 11.31 5.14
CA LEU A 42 -11.65 10.08 5.02
C LEU A 42 -10.77 8.86 5.34
N LEU A 43 -9.52 8.87 4.87
CA LEU A 43 -8.54 7.83 5.19
C LEU A 43 -8.21 7.81 6.70
N ARG A 44 -8.16 8.98 7.34
CA ARG A 44 -8.00 9.13 8.80
C ARG A 44 -9.19 8.57 9.57
N LEU A 45 -10.41 8.93 9.17
CA LEU A 45 -11.63 8.40 9.78
C LEU A 45 -11.68 6.88 9.64
N PHE A 46 -11.29 6.35 8.48
CA PHE A 46 -11.16 4.93 8.25
C PHE A 46 -10.11 4.29 9.18
N HIS A 47 -8.94 4.91 9.30
CA HIS A 47 -7.87 4.43 10.18
C HIS A 47 -8.34 4.32 11.64
N VAL A 48 -8.93 5.38 12.19
CA VAL A 48 -9.39 5.39 13.59
C VAL A 48 -10.53 4.40 13.80
N ALA A 49 -11.50 4.36 12.88
CA ALA A 49 -12.58 3.38 12.95
C ALA A 49 -12.06 1.93 12.83
N PHE A 50 -11.05 1.69 12.00
CA PHE A 50 -10.39 0.39 11.88
C PHE A 50 -9.67 -0.02 13.17
N LEU A 51 -8.90 0.87 13.79
CA LEU A 51 -8.20 0.59 15.04
C LEU A 51 -9.17 0.32 16.19
N GLU A 52 -10.23 1.12 16.30
CA GLU A 52 -11.30 0.92 17.28
C GLU A 52 -11.95 -0.44 17.09
N HIS A 53 -12.29 -0.80 15.85
CA HIS A 53 -12.88 -2.10 15.54
C HIS A 53 -11.92 -3.27 15.80
N ARG A 54 -10.63 -3.12 15.47
CA ARG A 54 -9.59 -4.12 15.77
C ARG A 54 -9.43 -4.32 17.27
N SER A 55 -9.45 -3.23 18.04
CA SER A 55 -9.39 -3.27 19.51
C SER A 55 -10.59 -4.00 20.09
N LEU A 56 -11.80 -3.67 19.61
CA LEU A 56 -13.04 -4.33 19.99
C LEU A 56 -13.01 -5.84 19.71
N ILE A 57 -12.56 -6.25 18.52
CA ILE A 57 -12.39 -7.68 18.19
C ILE A 57 -11.39 -8.35 19.14
N ARG A 58 -10.26 -7.71 19.42
CA ARG A 58 -9.24 -8.24 20.35
C ARG A 58 -9.80 -8.39 21.76
N ASN A 59 -10.57 -7.41 22.22
CA ASN A 59 -11.21 -7.43 23.54
C ASN A 59 -12.26 -8.53 23.60
N THR A 60 -13.10 -8.71 22.57
CA THR A 60 -14.04 -9.84 22.47
C THR A 60 -13.32 -11.17 22.56
N LYS A 61 -12.23 -11.36 21.80
CA LYS A 61 -11.45 -12.61 21.79
C LYS A 61 -10.79 -12.92 23.13
N SER A 62 -10.43 -11.90 23.89
CA SER A 62 -9.81 -12.04 25.21
C SER A 62 -10.83 -12.00 26.35
N GLY A 63 -12.14 -12.00 26.06
CA GLY A 63 -13.21 -11.97 27.07
C GLY A 63 -13.44 -10.61 27.74
N HIS A 64 -12.68 -9.57 27.36
CA HIS A 64 -12.79 -8.20 27.88
C HIS A 64 -13.76 -7.32 27.06
N GLY A 65 -14.36 -7.86 26.00
CA GLY A 65 -15.36 -7.21 25.15
C GLY A 65 -16.62 -8.06 25.04
N VAL A 66 -17.77 -7.44 24.75
CA VAL A 66 -19.04 -8.15 24.66
C VAL A 66 -19.11 -8.95 23.36
N GLY A 67 -18.99 -10.28 23.47
CA GLY A 67 -19.17 -11.26 22.39
C GLY A 67 -20.39 -12.15 22.59
N PRO A 68 -20.85 -12.87 21.54
CA PRO A 68 -22.15 -13.57 21.46
C PRO A 68 -22.49 -14.56 22.57
N HIS A 69 -21.48 -15.07 23.26
CA HIS A 69 -21.63 -15.98 24.39
C HIS A 69 -22.22 -15.27 25.63
N LEU A 70 -22.00 -13.95 25.78
CA LEU A 70 -22.62 -13.13 26.83
C LEU A 70 -24.14 -12.97 26.65
N ALA A 71 -24.66 -13.03 25.41
CA ALA A 71 -26.10 -13.00 25.16
C ALA A 71 -26.79 -14.35 25.43
N ALA A 72 -26.09 -15.46 25.19
CA ALA A 72 -26.55 -16.80 25.55
C ALA A 72 -26.60 -16.96 27.08
N LEU A 73 -25.55 -16.49 27.78
CA LEU A 73 -25.51 -16.39 29.25
C LEU A 73 -26.63 -15.49 29.79
N ARG A 74 -26.95 -14.35 29.15
CA ARG A 74 -28.08 -13.48 29.55
C ARG A 74 -29.44 -14.18 29.52
N ARG A 75 -29.66 -15.09 28.55
CA ARG A 75 -30.94 -15.79 28.34
C ARG A 75 -31.12 -17.01 29.24
N SER A 76 -30.05 -17.66 29.67
CA SER A 76 -30.13 -18.79 30.61
C SER A 76 -30.34 -18.35 32.06
N LEU A 77 -30.21 -17.06 32.37
CA LEU A 77 -30.37 -16.51 33.72
C LEU A 77 -31.85 -16.16 34.03
N PRO A 78 -32.37 -16.48 35.23
CA PRO A 78 -33.69 -16.06 35.71
C PRO A 78 -33.92 -14.53 35.72
N SER A 79 -35.17 -14.06 35.73
CA SER A 79 -35.55 -12.64 35.62
C SER A 79 -35.09 -11.76 36.79
N ASP A 80 -34.92 -12.36 37.96
CA ASP A 80 -34.40 -11.76 39.20
C ASP A 80 -32.87 -11.86 39.31
N ASN A 81 -32.22 -12.50 38.33
CA ASN A 81 -30.78 -12.67 38.34
C ASN A 81 -30.07 -11.30 38.15
N PRO A 82 -29.21 -10.88 39.10
CA PRO A 82 -28.58 -9.55 39.07
C PRO A 82 -27.74 -9.29 37.80
N LEU A 83 -27.18 -10.33 37.19
CA LEU A 83 -26.39 -10.25 35.95
C LEU A 83 -27.25 -9.88 34.73
N LYS A 84 -28.57 -10.12 34.75
CA LYS A 84 -29.47 -9.88 33.62
C LYS A 84 -29.74 -8.38 33.41
N LYS A 85 -29.95 -7.63 34.50
CA LYS A 85 -30.07 -6.16 34.51
C LYS A 85 -28.80 -5.45 34.00
N TYR A 86 -27.63 -6.05 34.24
CA TYR A 86 -26.35 -5.51 33.79
C TYR A 86 -26.12 -5.70 32.27
N LEU A 87 -26.79 -6.66 31.64
CA LEU A 87 -26.63 -7.00 30.22
C LEU A 87 -27.71 -6.37 29.31
N ASP A 88 -28.78 -5.78 29.87
CA ASP A 88 -29.90 -5.12 29.17
C ASP A 88 -29.54 -4.00 28.17
N PRO A 89 -28.47 -3.19 28.37
CA PRO A 89 -28.09 -2.13 27.41
C PRO A 89 -27.60 -2.62 26.03
N PHE A 90 -27.33 -3.91 25.86
CA PHE A 90 -26.81 -4.48 24.61
C PHE A 90 -27.96 -5.13 23.79
N GLY A 91 -28.59 -4.34 22.90
CA GLY A 91 -29.94 -4.59 22.36
C GLY A 91 -30.11 -5.40 21.05
N CYS A 92 -29.12 -6.13 20.54
CA CYS A 92 -29.35 -7.08 19.44
C CYS A 92 -28.41 -8.28 19.54
N PRO A 93 -28.88 -9.45 20.02
CA PRO A 93 -28.07 -10.66 19.95
C PRO A 93 -28.09 -11.18 18.53
N SER A 94 -26.92 -11.36 17.95
CA SER A 94 -26.84 -11.94 16.61
C SER A 94 -27.18 -13.42 16.61
N VAL A 95 -27.89 -13.85 15.57
CA VAL A 95 -28.20 -15.25 15.31
C VAL A 95 -27.05 -15.82 14.48
N TYR A 96 -26.32 -16.79 15.03
CA TYR A 96 -25.27 -17.48 14.30
C TYR A 96 -25.88 -18.73 13.67
N LEU A 97 -25.86 -18.80 12.34
CA LEU A 97 -26.20 -19.99 11.60
C LEU A 97 -24.89 -20.66 11.19
N THR A 98 -24.27 -21.38 12.13
CA THR A 98 -23.13 -22.24 11.82
C THR A 98 -23.66 -23.62 11.48
N GLY A 99 -23.48 -24.06 10.24
CA GLY A 99 -23.84 -25.40 9.80
C GLY A 99 -23.09 -25.74 8.51
N THR A 100 -22.59 -26.97 8.42
CA THR A 100 -21.90 -27.51 7.24
C THR A 100 -22.85 -27.75 6.05
N ASP A 101 -24.17 -27.74 6.29
CA ASP A 101 -25.21 -28.07 5.29
C ASP A 101 -25.86 -26.85 4.61
N MET A 102 -25.31 -25.64 4.78
CA MET A 102 -25.90 -24.41 4.21
C MET A 102 -25.46 -24.16 2.77
N MET A 103 -25.99 -24.91 1.79
CA MET A 103 -25.63 -24.82 0.36
C MET A 103 -24.15 -25.12 0.07
N GLU A 104 -23.89 -25.88 -0.99
CA GLU A 104 -22.57 -26.39 -1.32
C GLU A 104 -21.45 -25.33 -1.23
N GLY A 105 -20.61 -25.48 -0.21
CA GLY A 105 -19.42 -24.68 0.06
C GLY A 105 -19.59 -23.38 0.85
N VAL A 106 -20.72 -23.03 1.45
CA VAL A 106 -20.74 -21.93 2.45
C VAL A 106 -20.06 -22.39 3.73
N GLU A 107 -19.10 -21.60 4.25
CA GLU A 107 -18.30 -22.01 5.40
C GLU A 107 -18.80 -21.41 6.74
N CYS A 108 -19.55 -20.28 6.70
CA CYS A 108 -20.13 -19.66 7.89
C CYS A 108 -21.34 -18.77 7.56
N GLY A 109 -22.39 -18.82 8.40
CA GLY A 109 -23.60 -18.00 8.32
C GLY A 109 -23.87 -17.20 9.60
N VAL A 110 -24.21 -15.90 9.47
CA VAL A 110 -24.70 -15.09 10.61
C VAL A 110 -25.84 -14.20 10.16
N GLY A 111 -26.93 -14.18 10.91
CA GLY A 111 -28.13 -13.38 10.66
C GLY A 111 -28.48 -12.45 11.82
N ASN A 112 -28.97 -11.25 11.52
CA ASN A 112 -29.74 -10.44 12.47
C ASN A 112 -31.18 -10.36 11.96
N VAL A 113 -32.15 -10.48 12.88
CA VAL A 113 -33.57 -10.29 12.59
C VAL A 113 -34.04 -9.05 13.35
N TYR A 114 -34.52 -8.06 12.62
CA TYR A 114 -35.11 -6.83 13.16
C TYR A 114 -36.63 -6.94 13.02
N ALA A 115 -37.43 -6.68 14.07
CA ALA A 115 -38.90 -6.83 14.05
C ALA A 115 -39.62 -5.51 14.38
N GLN A 116 -40.86 -5.23 13.91
CA GLN A 116 -41.86 -5.99 13.11
C GLN A 116 -42.30 -5.10 11.91
N ASP A 117 -42.54 -5.62 10.69
CA ASP A 117 -41.96 -5.13 9.40
C ASP A 117 -40.51 -5.64 9.28
N GLN A 118 -40.38 -6.91 8.97
CA GLN A 118 -39.20 -7.67 9.34
C GLN A 118 -38.14 -7.64 8.24
N LEU A 119 -36.97 -7.08 8.55
CA LEU A 119 -35.74 -7.23 7.77
C LEU A 119 -34.84 -8.28 8.44
N ALA A 120 -34.52 -9.33 7.70
CA ALA A 120 -33.47 -10.28 8.05
C ALA A 120 -32.25 -10.03 7.15
N VAL A 121 -31.08 -9.92 7.77
CA VAL A 121 -29.80 -9.75 7.06
C VAL A 121 -28.90 -10.93 7.39
N THR A 122 -28.66 -11.81 6.43
CA THR A 122 -27.80 -12.98 6.57
C THR A 122 -26.50 -12.78 5.80
N TYR A 123 -25.38 -13.15 6.40
CA TYR A 123 -24.06 -13.08 5.81
C TYR A 123 -23.52 -14.50 5.64
N LEU A 124 -23.16 -14.85 4.42
CA LEU A 124 -22.62 -16.16 4.05
C LEU A 124 -21.19 -15.96 3.55
N GLY A 125 -20.21 -16.44 4.30
CA GLY A 125 -18.79 -16.23 4.02
C GLY A 125 -18.08 -17.48 3.51
N LYS A 126 -17.14 -17.27 2.58
CA LYS A 126 -15.97 -18.11 2.30
C LYS A 126 -14.72 -17.21 2.36
N LYS A 127 -13.52 -17.80 2.34
CA LYS A 127 -12.24 -17.07 2.41
C LYS A 127 -12.13 -15.84 1.48
N ASP A 128 -12.70 -15.93 0.27
CA ASP A 128 -12.60 -14.94 -0.81
C ASP A 128 -13.95 -14.29 -1.20
N LYS A 129 -15.06 -14.75 -0.63
CA LYS A 129 -16.40 -14.33 -1.04
C LYS A 129 -17.32 -14.14 0.15
N VAL A 130 -17.98 -12.99 0.19
CA VAL A 130 -19.07 -12.73 1.14
C VAL A 130 -20.36 -12.49 0.37
N ARG A 131 -21.39 -13.26 0.68
CA ARG A 131 -22.76 -13.04 0.24
C ARG A 131 -23.55 -12.38 1.37
N ILE A 132 -24.27 -11.30 1.05
CA ILE A 132 -25.23 -10.67 1.96
C ILE A 132 -26.61 -10.93 1.38
N VAL A 133 -27.47 -11.56 2.18
CA VAL A 133 -28.86 -11.86 1.84
C VAL A 133 -29.75 -10.94 2.66
N LEU A 134 -30.56 -10.14 1.98
CA LEU A 134 -31.56 -9.28 2.59
C LEU A 134 -32.93 -9.91 2.34
N ASN A 135 -33.71 -10.14 3.39
CA ASN A 135 -35.08 -10.61 3.28
C ASN A 135 -35.98 -9.65 4.05
N GLY A 136 -36.92 -9.01 3.35
CA GLY A 136 -37.83 -8.01 3.91
C GLY A 136 -39.27 -8.46 3.80
N LYS A 137 -40.07 -8.23 4.85
CA LYS A 137 -41.55 -8.33 4.83
C LYS A 137 -42.20 -6.98 5.09
N GLY A 138 -43.46 -6.82 4.66
CA GLY A 138 -44.25 -5.60 4.85
C GLY A 138 -43.59 -4.38 4.21
N SER A 139 -43.42 -3.26 4.92
CA SER A 139 -42.84 -2.03 4.33
C SER A 139 -41.39 -2.19 3.85
N PHE A 140 -40.61 -3.13 4.41
CA PHE A 140 -39.27 -3.43 3.92
C PHE A 140 -39.26 -4.13 2.57
N ALA A 141 -40.32 -4.86 2.22
CA ALA A 141 -40.43 -5.44 0.88
C ALA A 141 -40.45 -4.35 -0.19
N LEU A 142 -41.07 -3.19 0.10
CA LEU A 142 -41.17 -2.04 -0.80
C LEU A 142 -39.85 -1.25 -0.94
N THR A 143 -38.88 -1.49 -0.05
CA THR A 143 -37.61 -0.74 0.00
C THR A 143 -36.38 -1.62 -0.19
N LEU A 144 -36.55 -2.94 -0.31
CA LEU A 144 -35.45 -3.91 -0.37
C LEU A 144 -34.50 -3.65 -1.54
N GLU A 145 -35.03 -3.30 -2.71
CA GLU A 145 -34.23 -2.94 -3.90
C GLU A 145 -33.39 -1.68 -3.66
N LYS A 146 -34.00 -0.63 -3.07
CA LYS A 146 -33.29 0.62 -2.73
C LYS A 146 -32.19 0.36 -1.69
N LEU A 147 -32.48 -0.46 -0.68
CA LEU A 147 -31.51 -0.87 0.33
C LEU A 147 -30.36 -1.66 -0.29
N GLN A 148 -30.67 -2.60 -1.19
CA GLN A 148 -29.66 -3.37 -1.91
C GLN A 148 -28.76 -2.46 -2.77
N ALA A 149 -29.34 -1.52 -3.51
CA ALA A 149 -28.59 -0.57 -4.32
C ALA A 149 -27.67 0.31 -3.47
N SER A 150 -28.19 0.89 -2.38
CA SER A 150 -27.41 1.69 -1.43
C SER A 150 -26.26 0.88 -0.81
N LEU A 151 -26.53 -0.37 -0.41
CA LEU A 151 -25.50 -1.25 0.17
C LEU A 151 -24.41 -1.58 -0.84
N LYS A 152 -24.75 -1.85 -2.11
CA LYS A 152 -23.76 -2.09 -3.17
C LYS A 152 -22.83 -0.89 -3.35
N THR A 153 -23.37 0.32 -3.42
CA THR A 153 -22.57 1.56 -3.55
C THR A 153 -21.65 1.77 -2.34
N ASN A 154 -22.18 1.66 -1.12
CA ASN A 154 -21.42 1.83 0.10
C ASN A 154 -20.32 0.75 0.28
N LEU A 155 -20.58 -0.49 -0.12
CA LEU A 155 -19.56 -1.54 -0.07
C LEU A 155 -18.41 -1.26 -1.04
N LYS A 156 -18.70 -0.83 -2.27
CA LYS A 156 -17.66 -0.45 -3.24
C LYS A 156 -16.77 0.68 -2.69
N LEU A 157 -17.39 1.71 -2.12
CA LEU A 157 -16.72 2.83 -1.46
C LEU A 157 -15.75 2.38 -0.37
N VAL A 158 -16.27 1.58 0.58
CA VAL A 158 -15.48 1.08 1.71
C VAL A 158 -14.37 0.14 1.25
N MET A 159 -14.62 -0.68 0.22
CA MET A 159 -13.60 -1.57 -0.34
C MET A 159 -12.46 -0.78 -0.99
N LEU A 160 -12.76 0.22 -1.80
CA LEU A 160 -11.76 1.07 -2.43
C LEU A 160 -10.95 1.87 -1.37
N LEU A 161 -11.62 2.40 -0.35
CA LEU A 161 -10.96 3.04 0.80
C LEU A 161 -10.05 2.06 1.57
N ALA A 162 -10.50 0.82 1.77
CA ALA A 162 -9.71 -0.22 2.42
C ALA A 162 -8.46 -0.60 1.62
N VAL A 163 -8.55 -0.63 0.28
CA VAL A 163 -7.40 -0.86 -0.61
C VAL A 163 -6.38 0.28 -0.47
N ARG A 164 -6.84 1.54 -0.56
CA ARG A 164 -5.97 2.72 -0.35
C ARG A 164 -5.32 2.71 1.03
N TYR A 165 -6.08 2.38 2.06
CA TYR A 165 -5.59 2.23 3.43
C TYR A 165 -4.52 1.12 3.53
N ALA A 166 -4.74 -0.04 2.90
CA ALA A 166 -3.77 -1.13 2.89
C ALA A 166 -2.47 -0.74 2.17
N ILE A 167 -2.56 0.02 1.07
CA ILE A 167 -1.38 0.57 0.37
C ILE A 167 -0.62 1.52 1.29
N ALA A 168 -1.31 2.48 1.92
CA ALA A 168 -0.69 3.42 2.85
C ALA A 168 -0.06 2.70 4.06
N CYS A 169 -0.72 1.67 4.62
CA CYS A 169 -0.16 0.81 5.67
C CYS A 169 1.19 0.24 5.23
N GLN A 170 1.22 -0.41 4.07
CA GLN A 170 2.39 -1.15 3.59
C GLN A 170 3.56 -0.22 3.31
N MET A 171 3.30 0.94 2.72
CA MET A 171 4.31 1.97 2.46
C MET A 171 4.80 2.70 3.72
N GLY A 172 4.23 2.41 4.91
CA GLY A 172 4.54 3.15 6.13
C GLY A 172 4.04 4.60 6.10
N ALA A 173 2.99 4.87 5.32
CA ALA A 173 2.43 6.18 5.07
C ALA A 173 1.05 6.36 5.73
N ILE A 174 0.78 5.77 6.89
CA ILE A 174 -0.49 6.02 7.61
C ILE A 174 -0.38 7.16 8.60
N GLU A 175 0.72 7.25 9.33
CA GLU A 175 0.91 8.32 10.32
C GLU A 175 1.13 9.69 9.68
N ARG A 176 1.43 9.71 8.37
CA ARG A 176 1.95 10.90 7.66
C ARG A 176 0.90 11.68 6.85
N PRO A 177 -0.07 11.06 6.14
CA PRO A 177 -1.23 11.77 5.58
C PRO A 177 -2.08 12.42 6.67
N LEU A 178 -1.95 11.97 7.92
CA LEU A 178 -2.62 12.56 9.09
C LEU A 178 -2.10 13.95 9.47
N ASN A 179 -0.89 14.32 9.04
CA ASN A 179 -0.22 15.57 9.41
C ASN A 179 -0.29 16.66 8.33
N GLN A 180 -0.93 16.43 7.19
CA GLN A 180 -1.09 17.44 6.12
C GLN A 180 -2.06 18.60 6.47
N GLY A 181 -2.31 18.87 7.76
CA GLY A 181 -3.24 19.92 8.20
C GLY A 181 -2.95 20.55 9.56
N GLN A 182 -1.78 20.34 10.16
CA GLN A 182 -1.39 21.04 11.38
C GLN A 182 -0.05 21.76 11.18
N PRO A 183 0.02 23.11 11.33
CA PRO A 183 1.30 23.76 11.48
C PRO A 183 1.91 23.26 12.78
N GLU A 184 3.03 22.56 12.71
CA GLU A 184 3.76 22.12 13.90
C GLU A 184 4.13 23.36 14.72
N LYS A 185 3.56 23.46 15.93
CA LYS A 185 4.08 24.35 16.95
C LYS A 185 5.44 23.80 17.37
N MET A 186 6.51 24.41 16.86
CA MET A 186 7.85 24.24 17.42
C MET A 186 7.81 24.66 18.89
N ASN A 187 8.00 23.70 19.79
CA ASN A 187 8.37 23.99 21.18
C ASN A 187 9.81 24.52 21.16
N GLY A 188 9.96 25.82 21.39
CA GLY A 188 11.26 26.47 21.51
C GLY A 188 11.90 26.17 22.86
N GLU A 189 13.02 25.46 22.84
CA GLU A 189 14.04 25.59 23.88
C GLU A 189 14.86 26.86 23.60
N THR A 190 14.79 27.77 24.56
CA THR A 190 15.35 29.12 24.50
C THR A 190 16.87 29.04 24.66
N LYS A 191 17.64 29.29 23.59
CA LYS A 191 19.03 29.72 23.71
C LYS A 191 19.11 31.22 23.49
N HIS A 192 19.45 31.92 24.57
CA HIS A 192 19.76 33.34 24.61
C HIS A 192 20.79 33.74 23.53
N TYR A 193 20.41 34.66 22.67
CA TYR A 193 21.33 35.60 22.03
C TYR A 193 20.76 37.02 22.19
N GLN A 194 21.64 37.94 22.58
CA GLN A 194 21.35 39.31 22.96
C GLN A 194 20.78 40.13 21.80
N GLU A 195 19.74 40.92 22.12
CA GLU A 195 19.13 41.91 21.24
C GLU A 195 20.06 43.12 21.02
N SER A 196 19.97 43.71 19.82
CA SER A 196 20.23 45.13 19.59
C SER A 196 19.09 45.66 18.70
N PRO A 197 18.53 46.86 18.99
CA PRO A 197 17.27 47.29 18.41
C PRO A 197 17.51 48.05 17.11
N ASN A 198 16.70 47.79 16.08
CA ASN A 198 16.42 48.84 15.12
C ASN A 198 15.00 48.74 14.55
N ASN A 199 14.27 49.84 14.71
CA ASN A 199 12.91 50.10 14.24
C ASN A 199 12.87 50.19 12.71
N GLY A 200 11.84 49.62 12.09
CA GLY A 200 11.56 49.87 10.67
C GLY A 200 10.42 49.05 10.08
N ASN A 201 9.22 49.61 10.15
CA ASN A 201 8.06 49.50 9.25
C ASN A 201 7.71 48.15 8.57
N ALA A 202 6.50 47.72 8.88
CA ALA A 202 5.74 46.67 8.21
C ALA A 202 5.67 46.83 6.70
N THR A 203 6.10 45.80 5.99
CA THR A 203 5.70 45.50 4.62
C THR A 203 5.10 44.09 4.61
N VAL A 204 3.81 44.03 4.28
CA VAL A 204 3.11 42.77 4.00
C VAL A 204 3.68 42.22 2.70
N VAL A 205 4.63 41.30 2.80
CA VAL A 205 5.11 40.53 1.65
C VAL A 205 4.11 39.41 1.41
N ASN A 206 3.29 39.57 0.37
CA ASN A 206 2.58 38.47 -0.26
C ASN A 206 3.61 37.43 -0.72
N THR A 207 3.69 36.29 -0.04
CA THR A 207 4.50 35.15 -0.48
C THR A 207 3.82 34.47 -1.66
N SER A 208 4.12 34.95 -2.86
CA SER A 208 4.00 34.21 -4.12
C SER A 208 4.88 32.95 -4.07
N GLY A 209 4.35 31.84 -4.62
CA GLY A 209 4.88 30.47 -4.60
C GLY A 209 6.39 30.30 -4.34
N THR A 210 6.71 29.58 -3.26
CA THR A 210 8.06 29.07 -3.02
C THR A 210 8.50 28.23 -4.22
N VAL A 211 9.49 28.72 -4.97
CA VAL A 211 10.21 27.91 -5.94
C VAL A 211 10.80 26.73 -5.17
N THR A 212 10.38 25.51 -5.50
CA THR A 212 10.94 24.31 -4.87
C THR A 212 12.31 24.05 -5.48
N ASP A 213 13.37 24.13 -4.68
CA ASP A 213 14.76 23.91 -5.11
C ASP A 213 15.12 22.44 -5.41
N TYR A 214 14.12 21.57 -5.59
CA TYR A 214 14.29 20.14 -5.83
C TYR A 214 13.27 19.63 -6.85
N THR A 215 13.61 18.51 -7.50
CA THR A 215 12.73 17.77 -8.42
C THR A 215 12.79 16.29 -8.07
N LEU A 216 11.64 15.61 -8.05
CA LEU A 216 11.54 14.16 -7.89
C LEU A 216 10.57 13.62 -8.92
N VAL A 217 11.00 12.62 -9.68
CA VAL A 217 10.18 11.91 -10.67
C VAL A 217 10.21 10.43 -10.34
N ILE A 218 9.06 9.78 -10.43
CA ILE A 218 8.92 8.33 -10.20
C ILE A 218 8.13 7.67 -11.33
N HIS A 219 8.30 6.37 -11.52
CA HIS A 219 7.43 5.55 -12.38
C HIS A 219 7.07 4.22 -11.72
N GLY A 220 5.89 3.70 -12.06
CA GLY A 220 5.38 2.39 -11.64
C GLY A 220 5.51 1.28 -12.68
N GLY A 221 6.17 1.56 -13.81
CA GLY A 221 6.43 0.63 -14.90
C GLY A 221 5.64 0.94 -16.17
N ALA A 222 6.10 0.37 -17.29
CA ALA A 222 5.51 0.55 -18.62
C ALA A 222 5.00 -0.78 -19.19
N GLY A 223 3.93 -0.76 -20.00
CA GLY A 223 3.40 -1.92 -20.72
C GLY A 223 2.23 -1.57 -21.64
N GLU A 224 1.97 -2.42 -22.65
CA GLU A 224 0.87 -2.24 -23.60
C GLU A 224 -0.52 -2.41 -22.97
N GLU A 225 -1.47 -1.57 -23.41
CA GLU A 225 -2.91 -1.51 -23.11
C GLU A 225 -3.38 -2.32 -21.90
N MET A 226 -3.04 -1.82 -20.72
CA MET A 226 -3.83 -2.14 -19.55
C MET A 226 -5.12 -1.33 -19.69
N MET A 227 -6.18 -1.93 -20.26
CA MET A 227 -7.54 -1.37 -20.24
C MET A 227 -8.03 -1.30 -18.80
N LEU A 228 -7.51 -0.32 -18.08
CA LEU A 228 -7.81 -0.08 -16.69
C LEU A 228 -9.09 0.72 -16.64
N ASN A 229 -10.06 0.22 -15.88
CA ASN A 229 -11.19 1.05 -15.52
C ASN A 229 -10.71 2.20 -14.62
N THR A 230 -11.51 3.27 -14.55
CA THR A 230 -11.20 4.48 -13.79
C THR A 230 -10.90 4.20 -12.30
N GLU A 231 -11.54 3.18 -11.71
CA GLU A 231 -11.30 2.81 -10.32
C GLU A 231 -9.88 2.27 -10.10
N VAL A 232 -9.38 1.41 -10.99
CA VAL A 232 -8.02 0.87 -10.90
C VAL A 232 -6.99 1.96 -11.15
N ILE A 233 -7.22 2.86 -12.13
CA ILE A 233 -6.36 4.03 -12.36
C ILE A 233 -6.24 4.85 -11.07
N GLY A 234 -7.36 5.19 -10.43
CA GLY A 234 -7.34 5.98 -9.20
C GLY A 234 -6.67 5.28 -8.01
N VAL A 235 -6.59 3.95 -7.98
CA VAL A 235 -5.80 3.20 -6.98
C VAL A 235 -4.31 3.28 -7.28
N VAL A 236 -3.92 3.12 -8.54
CA VAL A 236 -2.52 3.20 -8.98
C VAL A 236 -1.97 4.62 -8.77
N GLU A 237 -2.73 5.64 -9.16
CA GLU A 237 -2.39 7.05 -8.93
C GLU A 237 -2.23 7.35 -7.44
N PHE A 238 -3.13 6.84 -6.59
CA PHE A 238 -3.00 6.98 -5.14
C PHE A 238 -1.70 6.34 -4.62
N ALA A 239 -1.34 5.15 -5.11
CA ALA A 239 -0.10 4.47 -4.71
C ALA A 239 1.14 5.26 -5.16
N LEU A 240 1.17 5.72 -6.42
CA LEU A 240 2.24 6.57 -6.95
C LEU A 240 2.36 7.88 -6.16
N GLN A 241 1.24 8.58 -5.92
CA GLN A 241 1.23 9.81 -5.13
C GLN A 241 1.75 9.58 -3.71
N THR A 242 1.41 8.44 -3.09
CA THR A 242 1.91 8.08 -1.76
C THR A 242 3.43 7.91 -1.76
N ALA A 243 3.99 7.16 -2.72
CA ALA A 243 5.44 6.98 -2.86
C ALA A 243 6.18 8.29 -3.20
N LEU A 244 5.58 9.12 -4.07
CA LEU A 244 6.11 10.44 -4.43
C LEU A 244 6.13 11.38 -3.22
N THR A 245 5.07 11.35 -2.40
CA THR A 245 4.97 12.16 -1.18
C THR A 245 6.05 11.75 -0.16
N LEU A 246 6.26 10.45 0.03
CA LEU A 246 7.28 9.94 0.95
C LEU A 246 8.71 10.36 0.55
N GLY A 247 9.05 10.33 -0.73
CA GLY A 247 10.34 10.82 -1.22
C GLY A 247 10.44 12.34 -1.20
N SER A 248 9.39 13.05 -1.58
CA SER A 248 9.36 14.52 -1.57
C SER A 248 9.55 15.08 -0.16
N GLN A 249 9.01 14.42 0.86
CA GLN A 249 9.21 14.80 2.26
C GLN A 249 10.69 14.76 2.65
N VAL A 250 11.46 13.79 2.17
CA VAL A 250 12.91 13.74 2.40
C VAL A 250 13.56 15.01 1.86
N LEU A 251 13.24 15.41 0.63
CA LEU A 251 13.80 16.62 0.00
C LEU A 251 13.34 17.92 0.69
N GLN A 252 12.07 17.99 1.10
CA GLN A 252 11.51 19.12 1.83
C GLN A 252 12.22 19.34 3.16
N GLN A 253 12.52 18.26 3.88
CA GLN A 253 13.27 18.27 5.14
C GLN A 253 14.78 18.50 4.94
N GLY A 254 15.23 18.70 3.70
CA GLY A 254 16.64 18.90 3.38
C GLY A 254 17.46 17.63 3.45
N GLY A 255 16.89 16.47 3.10
CA GLY A 255 17.62 15.26 2.80
C GLY A 255 18.13 15.22 1.36
N SER A 256 19.00 14.25 1.07
CA SER A 256 19.65 14.10 -0.25
C SER A 256 18.73 13.51 -1.31
N SER A 257 19.07 13.76 -2.58
CA SER A 257 18.48 13.11 -3.75
C SER A 257 18.53 11.59 -3.63
N LEU A 258 19.67 11.06 -3.16
CA LEU A 258 19.91 9.65 -2.95
C LEU A 258 18.97 9.02 -1.92
N ASP A 259 18.71 9.71 -0.81
CA ASP A 259 17.77 9.24 0.22
C ASP A 259 16.32 9.35 -0.26
N ALA A 260 16.00 10.37 -1.06
CA ALA A 260 14.67 10.56 -1.63
C ALA A 260 14.30 9.46 -2.64
N VAL A 261 15.20 9.14 -3.59
CA VAL A 261 14.96 8.06 -4.56
C VAL A 261 14.87 6.70 -3.87
N GLN A 262 15.73 6.44 -2.88
CA GLN A 262 15.63 5.21 -2.07
C GLN A 262 14.28 5.14 -1.37
N LYS A 263 13.82 6.24 -0.75
CA LYS A 263 12.57 6.25 0.01
C LYS A 263 11.34 6.03 -0.87
N SER A 264 11.34 6.62 -2.07
CA SER A 264 10.27 6.40 -3.05
C SER A 264 10.24 4.98 -3.57
N VAL A 265 11.39 4.42 -3.98
CA VAL A 265 11.45 3.04 -4.48
C VAL A 265 11.13 2.02 -3.39
N GLU A 266 11.59 2.22 -2.14
CA GLU A 266 11.22 1.39 -1.00
C GLU A 266 9.69 1.34 -0.82
N ALA A 267 9.02 2.50 -0.94
CA ALA A 267 7.57 2.55 -0.84
C ALA A 267 6.90 1.77 -1.99
N LEU A 268 7.42 1.88 -3.21
CA LEU A 268 6.90 1.13 -4.36
C LEU A 268 7.13 -0.38 -4.21
N GLU A 269 8.26 -0.83 -3.66
CA GLU A 269 8.55 -2.23 -3.32
C GLU A 269 7.61 -2.78 -2.25
N ASP A 270 7.22 -1.97 -1.27
CA ASP A 270 6.30 -2.41 -0.22
C ASP A 270 4.84 -2.51 -0.73
N CYS A 271 4.54 -1.95 -1.90
CA CYS A 271 3.20 -1.97 -2.49
C CYS A 271 2.98 -3.17 -3.42
N PHE A 272 2.00 -4.01 -3.06
CA PHE A 272 1.65 -5.23 -3.80
C PHE A 272 1.20 -5.02 -5.26
N LEU A 273 0.93 -3.79 -5.69
CA LEU A 273 0.50 -3.47 -7.06
C LEU A 273 1.66 -3.49 -8.05
N PHE A 274 2.85 -3.07 -7.63
CA PHE A 274 3.99 -2.89 -8.53
C PHE A 274 4.86 -4.15 -8.56
N ASN A 275 5.50 -4.41 -9.70
CA ASN A 275 6.38 -5.58 -9.86
C ASN A 275 7.77 -5.28 -9.29
N ALA A 276 7.82 -5.08 -7.98
CA ALA A 276 9.04 -4.95 -7.19
C ALA A 276 8.72 -5.31 -5.74
N GLY A 277 9.72 -5.82 -5.00
CA GLY A 277 9.52 -6.24 -3.60
C GLY A 277 8.29 -7.15 -3.47
N LYS A 278 7.36 -6.74 -2.61
CA LYS A 278 6.12 -7.46 -2.26
C LYS A 278 5.25 -7.88 -3.46
N GLY A 279 5.23 -7.10 -4.54
CA GLY A 279 4.40 -7.37 -5.72
C GLY A 279 5.16 -8.02 -6.88
N SER A 280 6.37 -8.54 -6.63
CA SER A 280 7.23 -9.13 -7.65
C SER A 280 6.56 -10.30 -8.38
N VAL A 281 6.85 -10.41 -9.68
CA VAL A 281 6.44 -11.56 -10.49
C VAL A 281 7.20 -12.82 -10.11
N PHE A 282 6.64 -13.96 -10.50
CA PHE A 282 7.26 -15.27 -10.30
C PHE A 282 8.09 -15.67 -11.52
N ASN A 283 9.21 -16.36 -11.29
CA ASN A 283 9.94 -17.11 -12.30
C ASN A 283 9.20 -18.42 -12.66
N GLN A 284 9.71 -19.17 -13.62
CA GLN A 284 9.09 -20.43 -14.08
C GLN A 284 8.94 -21.50 -12.97
N ASP A 285 9.77 -21.43 -11.93
CA ASP A 285 9.75 -22.35 -10.78
C ASP A 285 8.76 -21.89 -9.69
N GLY A 286 8.00 -20.81 -9.93
CA GLY A 286 7.07 -20.26 -8.95
C GLY A 286 7.74 -19.51 -7.80
N LYS A 287 8.99 -19.05 -7.97
CA LYS A 287 9.74 -18.25 -6.98
C LYS A 287 9.91 -16.81 -7.42
N ASN A 288 10.03 -15.89 -6.46
CA ASN A 288 10.36 -14.49 -6.73
C ASN A 288 11.88 -14.30 -6.69
N GLU A 289 12.45 -13.72 -7.74
CA GLU A 289 13.86 -13.30 -7.79
C GLU A 289 13.89 -11.82 -8.15
N MET A 290 14.41 -10.99 -7.27
CA MET A 290 14.34 -9.54 -7.42
C MET A 290 15.71 -8.96 -7.73
N GLU A 291 15.71 -7.78 -8.35
CA GLU A 291 16.91 -7.01 -8.62
C GLU A 291 16.64 -5.52 -8.42
N ALA A 292 17.64 -4.80 -7.96
CA ALA A 292 17.58 -3.36 -7.75
C ALA A 292 18.95 -2.72 -7.84
N THR A 293 18.98 -1.46 -8.25
CA THR A 293 20.18 -0.64 -8.33
C THR A 293 19.89 0.77 -7.82
N ILE A 294 20.86 1.35 -7.13
CA ILE A 294 20.87 2.77 -6.77
C ILE A 294 22.18 3.40 -7.22
N VAL A 295 22.11 4.63 -7.73
CA VAL A 295 23.25 5.39 -8.25
C VAL A 295 23.26 6.78 -7.63
N ASP A 296 24.39 7.14 -7.03
CA ASP A 296 24.73 8.47 -6.53
C ASP A 296 25.54 9.19 -7.62
N GLY A 297 24.88 10.08 -8.36
CA GLY A 297 25.49 10.79 -9.48
C GLY A 297 26.53 11.83 -9.05
N ASN A 298 26.43 12.34 -7.83
CA ASN A 298 27.40 13.30 -7.31
C ASN A 298 28.71 12.61 -6.90
N ALA A 299 28.64 11.47 -6.23
CA ALA A 299 29.83 10.70 -5.84
C ALA A 299 30.30 9.70 -6.91
N MET A 300 29.54 9.55 -8.00
CA MET A 300 29.77 8.55 -9.05
C MET A 300 29.88 7.11 -8.49
N ARG A 301 29.04 6.80 -7.49
CA ARG A 301 28.98 5.48 -6.84
C ARG A 301 27.68 4.78 -7.18
N SER A 302 27.72 3.46 -7.19
CA SER A 302 26.54 2.63 -7.40
C SER A 302 26.60 1.37 -6.56
N GLY A 303 25.42 0.82 -6.30
CA GLY A 303 25.28 -0.51 -5.73
C GLY A 303 24.07 -1.20 -6.32
N SER A 304 24.22 -2.50 -6.55
CA SER A 304 23.24 -3.33 -7.21
C SER A 304 23.14 -4.69 -6.54
N VAL A 305 21.93 -5.23 -6.51
CA VAL A 305 21.68 -6.63 -6.19
C VAL A 305 20.82 -7.27 -7.27
N ALA A 306 21.03 -8.56 -7.53
CA ALA A 306 20.18 -9.33 -8.43
C ALA A 306 19.94 -10.74 -7.90
N CYS A 307 18.87 -11.38 -8.37
CA CYS A 307 18.48 -12.75 -7.98
C CYS A 307 18.27 -12.95 -6.46
N VAL A 308 18.01 -11.89 -5.70
CA VAL A 308 17.69 -12.00 -4.26
C VAL A 308 16.25 -12.47 -4.07
N GLN A 309 16.02 -13.33 -3.09
CA GLN A 309 14.73 -14.00 -2.85
C GLN A 309 14.17 -13.71 -1.45
N ASN A 310 15.02 -13.38 -0.47
CA ASN A 310 14.63 -13.21 0.93
C ASN A 310 14.83 -11.78 1.45
N VAL A 311 15.16 -10.83 0.57
CA VAL A 311 15.35 -9.41 0.91
C VAL A 311 14.04 -8.65 0.73
N LYS A 312 13.44 -8.17 1.84
CA LYS A 312 12.17 -7.44 1.81
C LYS A 312 12.18 -6.25 0.83
N ASN A 313 13.26 -5.46 0.87
CA ASN A 313 13.44 -4.24 0.10
C ASN A 313 14.78 -4.26 -0.68
N PRO A 314 14.80 -4.83 -1.90
CA PRO A 314 16.00 -4.90 -2.73
C PRO A 314 16.76 -3.58 -2.89
N ILE A 315 16.09 -2.43 -2.97
CA ILE A 315 16.74 -1.12 -3.13
C ILE A 315 17.59 -0.74 -1.91
N LYS A 316 17.18 -1.17 -0.71
CA LYS A 316 17.99 -0.99 0.50
C LYS A 316 19.20 -1.89 0.49
N ALA A 317 19.07 -3.11 -0.02
CA ALA A 317 20.22 -3.99 -0.20
C ALA A 317 21.21 -3.43 -1.23
N ALA A 318 20.72 -2.87 -2.33
CA ALA A 318 21.53 -2.15 -3.31
C ALA A 318 22.31 -0.97 -2.67
N ARG A 319 21.66 -0.18 -1.80
CA ARG A 319 22.34 0.85 -1.00
C ARG A 319 23.41 0.27 -0.08
N CYS A 320 23.14 -0.83 0.62
CA CYS A 320 24.13 -1.49 1.46
C CYS A 320 25.35 -1.95 0.65
N VAL A 321 25.16 -2.49 -0.55
CA VAL A 321 26.26 -2.87 -1.45
C VAL A 321 27.12 -1.64 -1.77
N MET A 322 26.49 -0.52 -2.14
CA MET A 322 27.18 0.73 -2.47
C MET A 322 27.99 1.31 -1.29
N GLU A 323 27.46 1.23 -0.07
CA GLU A 323 28.05 1.93 1.09
C GLU A 323 28.94 1.05 1.97
N LYS A 324 28.71 -0.26 1.97
CA LYS A 324 29.31 -1.20 2.94
C LYS A 324 30.16 -2.28 2.26
N SER A 325 30.40 -2.18 0.95
CA SER A 325 31.27 -3.09 0.21
C SER A 325 32.21 -2.33 -0.73
N SER A 326 33.23 -3.02 -1.25
CA SER A 326 34.08 -2.52 -2.34
C SER A 326 33.55 -2.88 -3.73
N HIS A 327 32.31 -3.36 -3.84
CA HIS A 327 31.73 -3.91 -5.06
C HIS A 327 30.51 -3.11 -5.50
N SER A 328 30.25 -3.08 -6.80
CA SER A 328 29.07 -2.40 -7.36
C SER A 328 27.88 -3.33 -7.56
N LEU A 329 28.08 -4.65 -7.63
CA LEU A 329 27.02 -5.63 -7.88
C LEU A 329 27.34 -6.94 -7.15
N ILE A 330 26.38 -7.45 -6.38
CA ILE A 330 26.43 -8.78 -5.75
C ILE A 330 25.11 -9.51 -6.07
N VAL A 331 25.14 -10.82 -6.32
CA VAL A 331 23.95 -11.56 -6.80
C VAL A 331 23.64 -12.80 -5.97
N GLY A 332 22.37 -13.20 -5.99
CA GLY A 332 21.86 -14.44 -5.39
C GLY A 332 22.19 -14.58 -3.91
N ASP A 333 22.47 -15.81 -3.50
CA ASP A 333 22.76 -16.16 -2.11
C ASP A 333 23.95 -15.37 -1.56
N GLY A 334 24.96 -15.06 -2.37
CA GLY A 334 26.11 -14.24 -1.95
C GLY A 334 25.74 -12.81 -1.56
N ALA A 335 24.71 -12.22 -2.21
CA ALA A 335 24.19 -10.92 -1.81
C ALA A 335 23.47 -11.00 -0.46
N GLU A 336 22.73 -12.08 -0.21
CA GLU A 336 22.02 -12.28 1.05
C GLU A 336 22.97 -12.59 2.20
N GLU A 337 23.99 -13.42 1.98
CA GLU A 337 25.07 -13.68 2.92
C GLU A 337 25.82 -12.40 3.30
N PHE A 338 26.16 -11.56 2.32
CA PHE A 338 26.74 -10.25 2.55
C PHE A 338 25.87 -9.40 3.48
N LEU A 339 24.56 -9.31 3.20
CA LEU A 339 23.62 -8.54 4.03
C LEU A 339 23.49 -9.10 5.45
N GLN A 340 23.56 -10.42 5.62
CA GLN A 340 23.53 -11.08 6.93
C GLN A 340 24.84 -10.93 7.73
N GLY A 341 25.94 -10.59 7.05
CA GLY A 341 27.23 -10.28 7.68
C GLY A 341 27.34 -8.86 8.25
N LEU A 342 26.40 -7.95 7.93
CA LEU A 342 26.41 -6.58 8.41
C LEU A 342 25.99 -6.47 9.89
N GLU A 343 26.54 -5.49 10.61
CA GLU A 343 26.16 -5.21 12.01
C GLU A 343 24.67 -4.85 12.13
N GLU A 344 24.17 -4.01 11.23
CA GLU A 344 22.77 -3.56 11.15
C GLU A 344 21.92 -4.48 10.24
N LYS A 345 22.17 -5.78 10.27
CA LYS A 345 21.45 -6.74 9.42
C LYS A 345 19.95 -6.71 9.67
N LYS A 346 19.20 -6.87 8.57
CA LYS A 346 17.76 -7.06 8.62
C LYS A 346 17.42 -8.54 8.55
N ASN A 347 16.35 -8.91 9.24
CA ASN A 347 15.82 -10.25 9.15
C ASN A 347 15.32 -10.52 7.72
N PRO A 348 15.69 -11.66 7.13
CA PRO A 348 15.13 -12.08 5.86
C PRO A 348 13.61 -12.29 6.01
N VAL A 349 12.89 -12.15 4.90
CA VAL A 349 11.46 -12.46 4.80
C VAL A 349 11.25 -13.71 3.96
N GLY A 350 10.21 -14.48 4.27
CA GLY A 350 9.86 -15.67 3.53
C GLY A 350 9.10 -15.36 2.23
N PRO A 351 8.93 -16.37 1.35
CA PRO A 351 8.23 -16.23 0.07
C PRO A 351 6.78 -15.76 0.22
N GLU A 352 6.14 -16.01 1.37
CA GLU A 352 4.79 -15.54 1.67
C GLU A 352 4.67 -14.01 1.70
N TYR A 353 5.76 -13.29 1.94
CA TYR A 353 5.76 -11.83 1.91
C TYR A 353 5.55 -11.30 0.49
N PHE A 354 6.19 -11.93 -0.50
CA PHE A 354 6.17 -11.53 -1.92
C PHE A 354 4.99 -12.12 -2.71
N TYR A 355 4.28 -13.08 -2.13
CA TYR A 355 3.17 -13.73 -2.79
C TYR A 355 1.98 -12.77 -2.98
N THR A 356 1.44 -12.72 -4.19
CA THR A 356 0.12 -12.14 -4.46
C THR A 356 -0.67 -13.00 -5.43
N ASP A 357 -1.99 -13.09 -5.22
CA ASP A 357 -2.88 -13.85 -6.10
C ASP A 357 -2.84 -13.34 -7.55
N ILE A 358 -2.63 -12.03 -7.73
CA ILE A 358 -2.56 -11.39 -9.06
C ILE A 358 -1.35 -11.91 -9.83
N ARG A 359 -0.16 -11.88 -9.22
CA ARG A 359 1.08 -12.34 -9.86
C ARG A 359 1.10 -13.85 -10.06
N HIS A 360 0.49 -14.61 -9.13
CA HIS A 360 0.40 -16.05 -9.28
C HIS A 360 -0.50 -16.44 -10.47
N LYS A 361 -1.66 -15.79 -10.62
CA LYS A 361 -2.54 -15.98 -11.79
C LYS A 361 -1.84 -15.62 -13.11
N GLN A 362 -1.01 -14.57 -13.12
CA GLN A 362 -0.20 -14.22 -14.29
C GLN A 362 0.77 -15.34 -14.67
N LEU A 363 1.45 -15.95 -13.70
CA LEU A 363 2.32 -17.11 -13.96
C LEU A 363 1.51 -18.29 -14.49
N THR A 364 0.40 -18.65 -13.84
CA THR A 364 -0.46 -19.76 -14.29
C THR A 364 -0.94 -19.56 -15.72
N ALA A 365 -1.39 -18.35 -16.06
CA ALA A 365 -1.83 -18.01 -17.41
C ALA A 365 -0.67 -18.12 -18.42
N LYS A 366 0.53 -17.65 -18.08
CA LYS A 366 1.72 -17.76 -18.94
C LYS A 366 2.13 -19.21 -19.18
N LEU A 367 2.15 -20.03 -18.14
CA LEU A 367 2.47 -21.46 -18.26
C LEU A 367 1.42 -22.21 -19.10
N ALA A 368 0.14 -21.81 -19.00
CA ALA A 368 -0.94 -22.41 -19.79
C ALA A 368 -0.93 -21.97 -21.27
N ALA A 369 -0.58 -20.73 -21.57
CA ALA A 369 -0.58 -20.17 -22.93
C ALA A 369 0.71 -20.47 -23.73
N GLY A 370 1.77 -20.93 -23.07
CA GLY A 370 3.10 -21.07 -23.68
C GLY A 370 3.69 -19.71 -24.11
N ASN A 371 4.67 -19.72 -25.04
CA ASN A 371 5.36 -18.50 -25.51
C ASN A 371 4.50 -17.52 -26.34
N THR A 372 3.18 -17.73 -26.44
CA THR A 372 2.28 -16.90 -27.24
C THR A 372 1.73 -15.67 -26.49
N SER A 373 1.97 -15.55 -25.17
CA SER A 373 1.48 -14.43 -24.39
C SER A 373 2.28 -13.14 -24.67
N LYS A 374 1.64 -12.15 -25.31
CA LYS A 374 2.21 -10.81 -25.54
C LYS A 374 2.34 -9.95 -24.28
N ASN A 375 1.67 -10.32 -23.18
CA ASN A 375 1.67 -9.55 -21.92
C ASN A 375 2.89 -9.85 -21.02
N ASN A 376 4.09 -9.73 -21.57
CA ASN A 376 5.35 -9.97 -20.87
C ASN A 376 6.09 -8.69 -20.45
N HIS A 377 5.42 -7.53 -20.45
CA HIS A 377 6.09 -6.26 -20.18
C HIS A 377 6.57 -6.17 -18.73
N PRO A 378 7.88 -5.90 -18.51
CA PRO A 378 8.42 -5.63 -17.19
C PRO A 378 7.82 -4.35 -16.62
N GLN A 379 7.10 -4.47 -15.52
CA GLN A 379 6.62 -3.32 -14.76
C GLN A 379 7.66 -2.93 -13.70
N THR A 380 8.78 -2.36 -14.13
CA THR A 380 9.85 -1.90 -13.23
C THR A 380 9.43 -0.62 -12.52
N VAL A 381 9.79 -0.48 -11.24
CA VAL A 381 9.61 0.78 -10.52
C VAL A 381 10.93 1.55 -10.48
N GLY A 382 10.85 2.87 -10.49
CA GLY A 382 12.05 3.70 -10.44
C GLY A 382 11.77 5.13 -10.02
N ALA A 383 12.84 5.80 -9.60
CA ALA A 383 12.83 7.19 -9.18
C ALA A 383 14.14 7.89 -9.57
N VAL A 384 14.04 9.16 -9.93
CA VAL A 384 15.18 10.07 -10.11
C VAL A 384 14.91 11.37 -9.35
N ALA A 385 15.95 11.95 -8.74
CA ALA A 385 15.81 13.17 -7.97
C ALA A 385 16.97 14.14 -8.18
N LEU A 386 16.65 15.43 -8.17
CA LEU A 386 17.57 16.55 -8.02
C LEU A 386 17.29 17.20 -6.66
N ASP A 387 18.30 17.30 -5.80
CA ASP A 387 18.16 17.95 -4.49
C ASP A 387 18.64 19.42 -4.49
N ARG A 388 18.47 20.09 -3.34
CA ARG A 388 18.83 21.50 -3.16
C ARG A 388 20.32 21.79 -3.30
N TRP A 389 21.18 20.78 -3.17
CA TRP A 389 22.63 20.88 -3.36
C TRP A 389 23.05 20.56 -4.80
N LYS A 390 22.07 20.43 -5.70
CA LYS A 390 22.26 20.00 -7.09
C LYS A 390 22.81 18.58 -7.23
N GLY A 391 22.67 17.76 -6.18
CA GLY A 391 22.93 16.34 -6.25
C GLY A 391 21.85 15.62 -7.07
N LEU A 392 22.29 14.70 -7.92
CA LEU A 392 21.44 13.85 -8.73
C LEU A 392 21.58 12.39 -8.31
N ALA A 393 20.47 11.68 -8.25
CA ALA A 393 20.45 10.26 -7.95
C ALA A 393 19.36 9.53 -8.74
N ALA A 394 19.58 8.23 -8.95
CA ALA A 394 18.61 7.33 -9.55
C ALA A 394 18.48 6.04 -8.72
N ALA A 395 17.27 5.49 -8.67
CA ALA A 395 16.99 4.19 -8.07
C ALA A 395 15.98 3.41 -8.93
N SER A 396 16.19 2.11 -9.11
CA SER A 396 15.26 1.22 -9.81
C SER A 396 15.18 -0.14 -9.11
N SER A 397 14.01 -0.77 -9.14
CA SER A 397 13.79 -2.14 -8.63
C SER A 397 12.77 -2.90 -9.47
N THR A 398 12.94 -4.22 -9.59
CA THR A 398 12.02 -5.07 -10.34
C THR A 398 12.02 -6.53 -9.87
N GLY A 399 10.90 -7.22 -10.08
CA GLY A 399 10.83 -8.69 -10.05
C GLY A 399 11.25 -9.34 -11.38
N GLY A 400 11.50 -8.55 -12.42
CA GLY A 400 11.81 -9.03 -13.78
C GLY A 400 10.55 -9.35 -14.59
N VAL A 401 10.63 -10.34 -15.50
CA VAL A 401 9.49 -10.80 -16.31
C VAL A 401 8.82 -12.02 -15.70
N VAL A 402 7.48 -12.10 -15.82
CA VAL A 402 6.70 -13.28 -15.42
C VAL A 402 7.28 -14.52 -16.11
N GLY A 403 7.45 -15.63 -15.39
CA GLY A 403 7.94 -16.89 -15.95
C GLY A 403 9.37 -16.82 -16.50
N LYS A 404 10.20 -15.86 -16.04
CA LYS A 404 11.63 -15.83 -16.39
C LYS A 404 12.33 -17.13 -15.99
N LEU A 405 13.44 -17.43 -16.66
CA LEU A 405 14.37 -18.47 -16.20
C LEU A 405 14.93 -18.07 -14.83
N LYS A 406 15.14 -19.07 -13.97
CA LYS A 406 15.86 -18.88 -12.71
C LYS A 406 17.24 -18.27 -13.00
N GLY A 407 17.63 -17.25 -12.24
CA GLY A 407 18.91 -16.56 -12.44
C GLY A 407 18.91 -15.54 -13.58
N ARG A 408 17.79 -15.29 -14.28
CA ARG A 408 17.73 -14.22 -15.29
C ARG A 408 17.83 -12.86 -14.61
N VAL A 409 18.84 -12.10 -15.01
CA VAL A 409 19.10 -10.71 -14.60
C VAL A 409 18.71 -9.76 -15.74
N GLY A 410 17.97 -8.70 -15.42
CA GLY A 410 17.54 -7.66 -16.36
C GLY A 410 18.40 -6.40 -16.32
N ASP A 411 17.95 -5.38 -17.07
CA ASP A 411 18.59 -4.08 -17.19
C ASP A 411 18.64 -3.30 -15.87
N THR A 412 17.68 -3.53 -14.98
CA THR A 412 17.57 -2.85 -13.68
C THR A 412 18.78 -3.12 -12.78
N ALA A 413 19.42 -4.29 -12.90
CA ALA A 413 20.62 -4.63 -12.12
C ALA A 413 21.92 -4.01 -12.67
N ILE A 414 21.88 -3.43 -13.89
CA ILE A 414 23.08 -3.06 -14.65
C ILE A 414 23.09 -1.56 -14.92
N VAL A 415 24.00 -0.85 -14.25
CA VAL A 415 24.26 0.58 -14.51
C VAL A 415 24.69 0.79 -15.96
N GLY A 416 24.10 1.78 -16.62
CA GLY A 416 24.27 2.06 -18.04
C GLY A 416 23.31 1.29 -18.96
N ALA A 417 22.63 0.25 -18.48
CA ALA A 417 21.54 -0.40 -19.22
C ALA A 417 20.18 0.20 -18.85
N GLY A 418 19.70 -0.06 -17.64
CA GLY A 418 18.38 0.38 -17.16
C GLY A 418 18.39 1.58 -16.22
N ILE A 419 19.57 2.02 -15.78
CA ILE A 419 19.72 3.09 -14.78
C ILE A 419 21.06 3.78 -14.95
N TYR A 420 21.10 5.10 -14.71
CA TYR A 420 22.33 5.89 -14.75
C TYR A 420 22.14 7.20 -13.96
N ALA A 421 23.19 7.72 -13.35
CA ALA A 421 23.21 9.09 -12.83
C ALA A 421 24.64 9.62 -12.79
N ASP A 422 24.80 10.92 -13.03
CA ASP A 422 26.02 11.70 -12.84
C ASP A 422 25.67 13.12 -12.36
N ASP A 423 26.60 14.08 -12.47
CA ASP A 423 26.40 15.47 -12.05
C ASP A 423 25.51 16.30 -13.01
N LYS A 424 25.06 15.73 -14.14
CA LYS A 424 24.23 16.41 -15.16
C LYS A 424 22.86 15.79 -15.36
N LEU A 425 22.74 14.47 -15.29
CA LEU A 425 21.47 13.79 -15.51
C LEU A 425 21.28 12.55 -14.61
N ALA A 426 20.03 12.14 -14.45
CA ALA A 426 19.63 10.90 -13.79
C ALA A 426 18.55 10.20 -14.62
N ILE A 427 18.68 8.89 -14.78
CA ILE A 427 17.84 8.05 -15.65
C ILE A 427 17.42 6.80 -14.87
N ALA A 428 16.12 6.49 -14.89
CA ALA A 428 15.56 5.22 -14.45
C ALA A 428 14.60 4.69 -15.54
N CYS A 429 14.82 3.47 -16.02
CA CYS A 429 14.09 2.90 -17.13
C CYS A 429 13.06 1.83 -16.72
N SER A 430 12.07 1.63 -17.59
CA SER A 430 11.18 0.47 -17.57
C SER A 430 10.87 0.05 -19.00
N GLY A 431 10.98 -1.24 -19.29
CA GLY A 431 10.75 -1.79 -20.62
C GLY A 431 11.32 -3.20 -20.72
N ASP A 432 11.47 -3.73 -21.94
CA ASP A 432 12.07 -5.05 -22.17
C ASP A 432 13.56 -5.04 -21.76
N GLY A 433 13.85 -5.58 -20.58
CA GLY A 433 15.20 -5.55 -20.03
C GLY A 433 16.27 -6.20 -20.92
N ASP A 434 15.93 -7.19 -21.74
CA ASP A 434 16.95 -7.82 -22.59
C ASP A 434 17.30 -6.92 -23.78
N VAL A 435 16.35 -6.12 -24.27
CA VAL A 435 16.60 -5.05 -25.26
C VAL A 435 17.44 -3.94 -24.63
N PHE A 436 17.11 -3.51 -23.41
CA PHE A 436 17.86 -2.47 -22.72
C PHE A 436 19.31 -2.87 -22.43
N LEU A 437 19.55 -4.14 -22.06
CA LEU A 437 20.89 -4.71 -21.90
C LEU A 437 21.67 -4.71 -23.22
N ARG A 438 21.11 -5.24 -24.31
CA ARG A 438 21.79 -5.30 -25.62
C ARG A 438 22.14 -3.92 -26.17
N HIS A 439 21.34 -2.92 -25.85
CA HIS A 439 21.50 -1.58 -26.40
C HIS A 439 22.03 -0.54 -25.41
N THR A 440 22.35 -0.89 -24.17
CA THR A 440 22.89 0.04 -23.15
C THR A 440 22.15 1.38 -23.11
N ILE A 441 20.82 1.32 -23.03
CA ILE A 441 19.93 2.47 -23.30
C ILE A 441 20.23 3.66 -22.38
N ALA A 442 20.36 3.46 -21.07
CA ALA A 442 20.64 4.56 -20.15
C ALA A 442 21.98 5.24 -20.47
N GLN A 443 23.03 4.47 -20.76
CA GLN A 443 24.33 5.01 -21.16
C GLN A 443 24.26 5.75 -22.49
N LYS A 444 23.50 5.25 -23.47
CA LYS A 444 23.32 5.93 -24.75
C LYS A 444 22.63 7.27 -24.60
N ILE A 445 21.61 7.36 -23.74
CA ILE A 445 20.93 8.63 -23.44
C ILE A 445 21.92 9.60 -22.78
N ALA A 446 22.67 9.13 -21.76
CA ALA A 446 23.68 9.95 -21.09
C ALA A 446 24.77 10.44 -22.05
N SER A 447 25.32 9.55 -22.86
CA SER A 447 26.31 9.91 -23.88
C SER A 447 25.73 10.90 -24.88
N LEU A 448 24.51 10.70 -25.39
CA LEU A 448 23.88 11.67 -26.30
C LEU A 448 23.76 13.04 -25.65
N TYR A 449 23.24 13.10 -24.41
CA TYR A 449 23.11 14.33 -23.63
C TYR A 449 24.43 15.10 -23.54
N HIS A 450 25.50 14.41 -23.14
CA HIS A 450 26.84 15.01 -23.00
C HIS A 450 27.46 15.48 -24.31
N HIS A 451 27.18 14.80 -25.43
CA HIS A 451 27.73 15.19 -26.74
C HIS A 451 26.95 16.35 -27.38
N THR A 452 25.64 16.42 -27.16
CA THR A 452 24.78 17.43 -27.80
C THR A 452 24.58 18.68 -26.95
N GLY A 453 24.81 18.61 -25.64
CA GLY A 453 24.64 19.74 -24.71
C GLY A 453 23.19 20.22 -24.60
N LEU A 454 22.22 19.30 -24.63
CA LEU A 454 20.79 19.61 -24.52
C LEU A 454 20.39 20.17 -23.14
#